data_AF-A0A8S3TX00-F1
#
_entry.id   AF-A0A8S3TX00-F1
#
_cell.length_a   1.000
_cell.length_b   1.000
_cell.length_c   1.000
_cell.angle_alpha   90.00
_cell.angle_beta   90.00
_cell.angle_gamma   90.00
#
_symmetry.space_group_name_H-M   'P 1'
#
loop_
_entity.id
_entity.type
_entity.pdbx_description
1 polymer ?
#
loop_
_entity_poly.entity_id
_entity_poly.type
_entity_poly.pdbx_seq_one_letter_code
_entity_poly.pdbx_strand_id
1 'polypeptide(L)'
;MKQNSTDAISEANNHQDCSDFDRKHLRSGVYKIVPAGSTGFKVYCDMETDGGGWTVIQRRQDGKVDFFLGWTEYVKGDALKYHNKQAFSTKDKDNDRDNSRSCAASYKGAWWYNSCHHTNLNGLYLGNKKNNKGIRWWHWKSDQSMKTASMMIRRI
;
A
#
# COMPACT_ATOMS: atom_id res chain seq x y z
N MET A 1 19.20 41.18 31.55
CA MET A 1 19.92 39.99 31.06
C MET A 1 19.09 39.38 29.95
N LYS A 2 19.58 39.42 28.71
CA LYS A 2 18.92 38.81 27.54
C LYS A 2 19.44 37.38 27.44
N GLN A 3 18.57 36.37 27.59
CA GLN A 3 18.92 34.99 27.25
C GLN A 3 18.87 34.88 25.72
N ASN A 4 20.01 34.58 25.11
CA ASN A 4 20.20 34.45 23.66
C ASN A 4 19.56 33.13 23.20
N SER A 5 18.54 33.20 22.33
CA SER A 5 17.81 32.06 21.79
C SER A 5 18.48 31.47 20.54
N THR A 6 19.76 31.08 20.65
CA THR A 6 20.54 30.54 19.52
C THR A 6 20.51 29.03 19.38
N ASP A 7 19.63 28.31 20.10
CA ASP A 7 19.60 26.83 20.08
C ASP A 7 18.31 26.21 19.50
N ALA A 8 17.50 26.96 18.76
CA ALA A 8 16.21 26.47 18.22
C ALA A 8 16.13 26.37 16.68
N ILE A 9 17.26 26.32 15.97
CA ILE A 9 17.31 26.12 14.52
C ILE A 9 18.51 25.23 14.16
N SER A 10 18.36 23.89 14.22
CA SER A 10 19.07 22.92 13.33
C SER A 10 18.89 21.41 13.65
N GLU A 11 17.83 20.96 14.33
CA GLU A 11 17.34 19.59 14.06
C GLU A 11 16.38 19.67 12.88
N ALA A 12 16.91 19.55 11.67
CA ALA A 12 16.10 19.38 10.47
C ALA A 12 15.29 18.07 10.61
N ASN A 13 14.06 18.20 11.11
CA ASN A 13 13.10 17.14 11.41
C ASN A 13 13.20 15.94 10.46
N ASN A 14 13.89 14.90 10.90
CA ASN A 14 14.16 13.70 10.13
C ASN A 14 12.98 12.72 10.28
N HIS A 15 11.82 13.09 9.74
CA HIS A 15 10.60 12.29 9.78
C HIS A 15 10.84 10.95 9.09
N GLN A 16 10.75 9.84 9.81
CA GLN A 16 11.03 8.51 9.27
C GLN A 16 9.90 8.03 8.36
N ASP A 17 8.67 8.39 8.69
CA ASP A 17 7.49 8.12 7.89
C ASP A 17 6.40 9.18 8.14
N CYS A 18 5.25 9.02 7.49
CA CYS A 18 4.14 9.98 7.57
C CYS A 18 3.54 10.14 8.99
N SER A 19 3.79 9.21 9.91
CA SER A 19 3.23 9.28 11.27
C SER A 19 3.98 10.23 12.21
N ASP A 20 5.20 10.64 11.86
CA ASP A 20 5.97 11.63 12.62
C ASP A 20 5.49 13.07 12.39
N PHE A 21 4.72 13.30 11.33
CA PHE A 21 4.23 14.63 10.96
C PHE A 21 3.06 15.06 11.84
N ASP A 22 2.89 16.39 12.01
CA ASP A 22 1.75 16.95 12.73
C ASP A 22 0.42 16.74 11.98
N ARG A 23 -0.29 15.68 12.39
CA ARG A 23 -1.57 15.25 11.82
C ARG A 23 -2.72 16.24 12.02
N LYS A 24 -2.60 17.21 12.92
CA LYS A 24 -3.67 18.20 13.16
C LYS A 24 -3.64 19.36 12.17
N HIS A 25 -2.47 19.68 11.63
CA HIS A 25 -2.26 20.85 10.79
C HIS A 25 -1.90 20.51 9.35
N LEU A 26 -1.43 19.29 9.09
CA LEU A 26 -1.03 18.86 7.76
C LEU A 26 -2.17 18.18 7.00
N ARG A 27 -2.23 18.44 5.70
CA ARG A 27 -3.20 17.83 4.77
C ARG A 27 -2.56 16.70 3.98
N SER A 28 -3.37 15.85 3.36
CA SER A 28 -2.86 14.81 2.46
C SER A 28 -2.00 15.42 1.34
N GLY A 29 -0.84 14.81 1.05
CA GLY A 29 0.11 15.42 0.11
C GLY A 29 1.42 14.65 -0.01
N VAL A 30 2.36 15.19 -0.81
CA VAL A 30 3.69 14.59 -0.99
C VAL A 30 4.69 15.24 -0.04
N TYR A 31 5.31 14.43 0.82
CA TYR A 31 6.26 14.84 1.84
C TYR A 31 7.59 14.09 1.69
N LYS A 32 8.70 14.70 2.12
CA LYS A 32 9.99 14.02 2.20
C LYS A 32 10.09 13.31 3.55
N ILE A 33 10.36 12.01 3.52
CA ILE A 33 10.69 11.20 4.69
C ILE A 33 12.15 10.74 4.60
N VAL A 34 12.71 10.35 5.74
CA VAL A 34 14.08 9.87 5.89
C VAL A 34 14.11 8.65 6.81
N PRO A 35 13.74 7.46 6.31
CA PRO A 35 13.87 6.22 7.08
C PRO A 35 15.33 5.97 7.51
N ALA A 36 15.50 5.17 8.56
CA ALA A 36 16.83 4.78 9.05
C ALA A 36 17.69 4.19 7.93
N GLY A 37 18.92 4.70 7.79
CA GLY A 37 19.86 4.27 6.74
C GLY A 37 19.56 4.79 5.34
N SER A 38 18.59 5.70 5.17
CA SER A 38 18.26 6.35 3.90
C SER A 38 18.72 7.80 3.86
N THR A 39 18.99 8.32 2.65
CA THR A 39 19.16 9.77 2.40
C THR A 39 17.82 10.52 2.28
N GLY A 40 16.71 9.76 2.38
CA GLY A 40 15.35 10.24 2.29
C GLY A 40 14.81 10.31 0.87
N PHE A 41 13.50 10.21 0.76
CA PHE A 41 12.75 10.22 -0.49
C PHE A 41 11.34 10.76 -0.26
N LYS A 42 10.65 11.10 -1.36
CA LYS A 42 9.29 11.64 -1.31
C LYS A 42 8.27 10.49 -1.27
N VAL A 43 7.28 10.63 -0.40
CA VAL A 43 6.12 9.72 -0.28
C VAL A 43 4.84 10.53 -0.28
N TYR A 44 3.72 9.90 -0.66
CA TYR A 44 2.41 10.49 -0.41
C TYR A 44 1.98 10.12 1.02
N CYS A 45 1.73 11.13 1.84
CA CYS A 45 1.13 10.97 3.16
C CYS A 45 -0.37 11.22 3.06
N ASP A 46 -1.15 10.24 3.49
CA ASP A 46 -2.58 10.42 3.76
C ASP A 46 -2.74 10.85 5.23
N MET A 47 -3.14 12.11 5.41
CA MET A 47 -3.27 12.77 6.71
C MET A 47 -4.73 12.90 7.14
N GLU A 48 -5.66 12.36 6.35
CA GLU A 48 -7.10 12.55 6.52
C GLU A 48 -7.80 11.24 6.89
N THR A 49 -7.44 10.13 6.24
CA THR A 49 -8.04 8.81 6.48
C THR A 49 -7.70 8.28 7.86
N ASP A 50 -8.71 7.88 8.63
CA ASP A 50 -8.54 7.22 9.95
C ASP A 50 -7.55 7.94 10.89
N GLY A 51 -7.67 9.27 10.99
CA GLY A 51 -6.80 10.08 11.84
C GLY A 51 -5.39 10.32 11.30
N GLY A 52 -5.12 10.00 10.03
CA GLY A 52 -3.93 10.41 9.29
C GLY A 52 -2.62 9.73 9.68
N GLY A 53 -1.53 10.18 9.08
CA GLY A 53 -0.18 9.67 9.30
C GLY A 53 0.16 8.41 8.48
N TRP A 54 -0.61 8.12 7.44
CA TRP A 54 -0.42 6.94 6.60
C TRP A 54 0.59 7.20 5.49
N THR A 55 1.59 6.33 5.37
CA THR A 55 2.51 6.31 4.24
C THR A 55 1.95 5.41 3.14
N VAL A 56 1.62 5.99 1.98
CA VAL A 56 1.10 5.21 0.85
C VAL A 56 2.25 4.51 0.13
N ILE A 57 2.20 3.18 0.06
CA ILE A 57 3.24 2.34 -0.57
C ILE A 57 2.81 1.75 -1.93
N GLN A 58 1.51 1.73 -2.21
CA GLN A 58 0.96 1.36 -3.51
C GLN A 58 -0.35 2.11 -3.74
N ARG A 59 -0.59 2.59 -4.95
CA ARG A 59 -1.85 3.24 -5.34
C ARG A 59 -2.21 2.92 -6.79
N ARG A 60 -3.47 2.51 -7.04
CA ARG A 60 -4.11 2.36 -8.36
C ARG A 60 -5.40 3.18 -8.34
N GLN A 61 -5.65 4.07 -9.32
CA GLN A 61 -6.80 4.97 -9.29
C GLN A 61 -7.53 5.14 -10.64
N ASP A 62 -8.85 5.25 -10.58
CA ASP A 62 -9.70 6.13 -11.43
C ASP A 62 -10.73 6.97 -10.60
N GLY A 63 -10.69 6.86 -9.26
CA GLY A 63 -11.48 7.68 -8.33
C GLY A 63 -12.97 7.35 -8.19
N LYS A 64 -13.49 6.23 -8.72
CA LYS A 64 -14.95 5.98 -8.80
C LYS A 64 -15.52 4.90 -7.88
N VAL A 65 -14.94 4.66 -6.70
CA VAL A 65 -15.47 3.66 -5.74
C VAL A 65 -15.41 4.21 -4.32
N ASP A 66 -16.51 4.05 -3.60
CA ASP A 66 -16.64 4.35 -2.17
C ASP A 66 -16.02 3.22 -1.33
N PHE A 67 -15.15 3.59 -0.38
CA PHE A 67 -14.42 2.70 0.53
C PHE A 67 -14.99 2.67 1.95
N PHE A 68 -16.13 3.34 2.19
CA PHE A 68 -16.78 3.39 3.49
C PHE A 68 -17.54 2.09 3.78
N LEU A 69 -16.83 1.07 4.26
CA LEU A 69 -17.39 -0.22 4.67
C LEU A 69 -17.28 -0.43 6.19
N GLY A 70 -18.15 -1.28 6.75
CA GLY A 70 -18.10 -1.69 8.15
C GLY A 70 -16.95 -2.66 8.47
N TRP A 71 -16.61 -2.77 9.76
CA TRP A 71 -15.52 -3.63 10.28
C TRP A 71 -15.68 -5.12 9.89
N THR A 72 -16.91 -5.62 9.86
CA THR A 72 -17.23 -7.01 9.52
C THR A 72 -16.88 -7.37 8.08
N GLU A 73 -17.03 -6.44 7.16
CA GLU A 73 -16.68 -6.57 5.75
C GLU A 73 -15.15 -6.57 5.56
N TYR A 74 -14.42 -5.80 6.37
CA TYR A 74 -12.95 -5.80 6.39
C TYR A 74 -12.39 -7.12 6.95
N VAL A 75 -12.93 -7.63 8.05
CA VAL A 75 -12.42 -8.87 8.71
C VAL A 75 -12.78 -10.14 7.94
N LYS A 76 -14.00 -10.26 7.40
CA LYS A 76 -14.36 -11.35 6.47
C LYS A 76 -13.55 -11.28 5.17
N GLY A 77 -12.94 -10.13 4.92
CA GLY A 77 -12.18 -9.81 3.73
C GLY A 77 -10.70 -10.21 3.76
N ASP A 78 -10.08 -10.79 4.79
CA ASP A 78 -8.61 -11.00 4.76
C ASP A 78 -8.14 -12.05 3.72
N ALA A 79 -7.95 -11.59 2.48
CA ALA A 79 -7.42 -12.37 1.38
C ALA A 79 -5.88 -12.28 1.29
N LEU A 80 -5.23 -11.48 2.15
CA LEU A 80 -3.78 -11.30 2.17
C LEU A 80 -3.09 -12.40 2.99
N LYS A 81 -3.77 -12.96 4.01
CA LYS A 81 -3.24 -14.07 4.82
C LYS A 81 -2.74 -15.26 3.99
N TYR A 82 -3.39 -15.58 2.87
CA TYR A 82 -3.00 -16.65 1.95
C TYR A 82 -1.58 -16.46 1.35
N HIS A 83 -1.09 -15.22 1.36
CA HIS A 83 0.21 -14.81 0.82
C HIS A 83 1.30 -14.69 1.90
N ASN A 84 0.96 -14.93 3.18
CA ASN A 84 1.92 -14.79 4.27
C ASN A 84 3.09 -15.77 4.12
N LYS A 85 4.31 -15.31 4.41
CA LYS A 85 5.59 -16.04 4.29
C LYS A 85 5.99 -16.44 2.86
N GLN A 86 5.30 -15.93 1.84
CA GLN A 86 5.67 -16.16 0.46
C GLN A 86 6.73 -15.16 0.00
N ALA A 87 7.61 -15.61 -0.90
CA ALA A 87 8.56 -14.73 -1.55
C ALA A 87 7.85 -13.91 -2.64
N PHE A 88 8.39 -12.73 -2.95
CA PHE A 88 7.85 -11.88 -4.00
C PHE A 88 8.27 -12.42 -5.38
N SER A 89 7.30 -12.61 -6.28
CA SER A 89 7.53 -13.10 -7.65
C SER A 89 7.16 -12.04 -8.68
N THR A 90 7.96 -11.97 -9.74
CA THR A 90 7.80 -11.06 -10.89
C THR A 90 7.79 -11.86 -12.19
N LYS A 91 7.52 -11.21 -13.33
CA LYS A 91 7.47 -11.86 -14.66
C LYS A 91 8.75 -12.62 -15.03
N ASP A 92 9.86 -12.23 -14.45
CA ASP A 92 11.23 -12.63 -14.76
C ASP A 92 11.92 -13.36 -13.59
N LYS A 93 11.29 -13.41 -12.41
CA LYS A 93 11.79 -14.13 -11.24
C LYS A 93 10.66 -14.88 -10.56
N ASP A 94 10.65 -16.19 -10.76
CA ASP A 94 9.67 -17.10 -10.18
C ASP A 94 10.15 -17.60 -8.81
N ASN A 95 9.51 -17.10 -7.76
CA ASN A 95 9.69 -17.57 -6.38
C ASN A 95 8.36 -18.08 -5.79
N ASP A 96 7.36 -18.39 -6.63
CA ASP A 96 6.07 -18.85 -6.17
C ASP A 96 6.05 -20.37 -5.93
N ARG A 97 4.94 -20.92 -5.44
CA ARG A 97 4.84 -22.33 -5.04
C ARG A 97 4.23 -23.23 -6.12
N ASP A 98 3.83 -22.66 -7.26
CA ASP A 98 3.23 -23.43 -8.33
C ASP A 98 4.33 -24.11 -9.16
N ASN A 99 4.38 -25.45 -9.12
CA ASN A 99 5.41 -26.20 -9.83
C ASN A 99 5.18 -26.31 -11.34
N SER A 100 4.04 -25.82 -11.85
CA SER A 100 3.62 -26.02 -13.25
C SER A 100 3.71 -24.76 -14.12
N ARG A 101 3.71 -23.58 -13.50
CA ARG A 101 3.66 -22.29 -14.20
C ARG A 101 4.12 -21.17 -13.28
N SER A 102 4.62 -20.09 -13.88
CA SER A 102 4.82 -18.83 -13.15
C SER A 102 3.49 -18.10 -12.94
N CYS A 103 3.14 -17.82 -11.69
CA CYS A 103 1.94 -17.07 -11.33
C CYS A 103 2.02 -15.62 -11.83
N ALA A 104 3.18 -14.97 -11.71
CA ALA A 104 3.37 -13.61 -12.19
C ALA A 104 3.18 -13.50 -13.71
N ALA A 105 3.72 -14.46 -14.47
CA ALA A 105 3.56 -14.51 -15.93
C ALA A 105 2.10 -14.79 -16.35
N SER A 106 1.41 -15.66 -15.60
CA SER A 106 0.03 -16.09 -15.87
C SER A 106 -1.00 -15.01 -15.53
N TYR A 107 -0.85 -14.37 -14.36
CA TYR A 107 -1.81 -13.44 -13.78
C TYR A 107 -1.44 -11.97 -13.94
N LYS A 108 -0.38 -11.69 -14.71
CA LYS A 108 -0.02 -10.36 -15.21
C LYS A 108 0.14 -9.33 -14.07
N GLY A 109 0.84 -9.74 -13.03
CA GLY A 109 1.15 -8.91 -11.86
C GLY A 109 2.51 -9.26 -11.25
N ALA A 110 2.77 -8.66 -10.10
CA ALA A 110 3.94 -8.94 -9.27
C ALA A 110 3.50 -8.92 -7.79
N TRP A 111 3.67 -10.04 -7.10
CA TRP A 111 3.07 -10.25 -5.79
C TRP A 111 3.79 -11.35 -5.00
N TRP A 112 3.46 -11.47 -3.72
CA TRP A 112 3.84 -12.61 -2.87
C TRP A 112 3.00 -13.84 -3.22
N TYR A 113 3.15 -14.35 -4.44
CA TYR A 113 2.31 -15.44 -4.96
C TYR A 113 2.53 -16.75 -4.17
N ASN A 114 1.43 -17.49 -3.97
CA ASN A 114 1.45 -18.85 -3.45
C ASN A 114 1.20 -19.80 -4.64
N SER A 115 0.00 -20.36 -4.82
CA SER A 115 -0.38 -21.09 -6.05
C SER A 115 -1.84 -20.80 -6.44
N CYS A 116 -2.17 -19.66 -7.03
CA CYS A 116 -1.33 -18.49 -7.27
C CYS A 116 -1.70 -17.33 -6.36
N HIS A 117 -2.99 -16.96 -6.29
CA HIS A 117 -3.39 -15.83 -5.45
C HIS A 117 -4.86 -15.79 -5.03
N HIS A 118 -5.09 -15.23 -3.84
CA HIS A 118 -6.38 -14.70 -3.41
C HIS A 118 -6.46 -13.17 -3.61
N THR A 119 -5.31 -12.48 -3.68
CA THR A 119 -5.22 -11.04 -3.98
C THR A 119 -4.21 -10.76 -5.09
N ASN A 120 -4.49 -9.79 -5.95
CA ASN A 120 -3.58 -9.37 -7.02
C ASN A 120 -3.68 -7.86 -7.24
N LEU A 121 -3.33 -7.06 -6.22
CA LEU A 121 -3.49 -5.59 -6.28
C LEU A 121 -2.58 -4.94 -7.35
N ASN A 122 -1.52 -5.64 -7.76
CA ASN A 122 -0.59 -5.26 -8.81
C ASN A 122 -0.93 -5.89 -10.18
N GLY A 123 -2.12 -6.48 -10.33
CA GLY A 123 -2.60 -7.02 -11.61
C GLY A 123 -2.97 -5.96 -12.64
N LEU A 124 -3.49 -6.42 -13.77
CA LEU A 124 -3.96 -5.56 -14.87
C LEU A 124 -5.07 -4.62 -14.39
N TYR A 125 -5.02 -3.39 -14.85
CA TYR A 125 -6.13 -2.46 -14.65
C TYR A 125 -7.24 -2.77 -15.66
N LEU A 126 -8.36 -3.32 -15.20
CA LEU A 126 -9.46 -3.74 -16.09
C LEU A 126 -10.78 -3.03 -15.81
N GLY A 127 -10.79 -2.01 -14.94
CA GLY A 127 -11.90 -1.07 -14.78
C GLY A 127 -13.29 -1.71 -14.63
N ASN A 128 -13.47 -2.65 -13.69
CA ASN A 128 -14.67 -3.48 -13.43
C ASN A 128 -14.91 -4.70 -14.31
N LYS A 129 -14.02 -5.07 -15.24
CA LYS A 129 -14.18 -6.35 -15.96
C LYS A 129 -13.88 -7.53 -15.05
N LYS A 130 -14.63 -8.62 -15.22
CA LYS A 130 -14.38 -9.90 -14.53
C LYS A 130 -13.22 -10.62 -15.22
N ASN A 131 -12.08 -10.66 -14.55
CA ASN A 131 -10.89 -11.38 -15.02
C ASN A 131 -9.92 -11.53 -13.85
N ASN A 132 -9.45 -12.75 -13.61
CA ASN A 132 -8.54 -13.07 -12.51
C ASN A 132 -7.13 -12.46 -12.68
N LYS A 133 -6.78 -11.93 -13.86
CA LYS A 133 -5.55 -11.15 -14.11
C LYS A 133 -5.67 -9.70 -13.62
N GLY A 134 -6.87 -9.27 -13.22
CA GLY A 134 -7.16 -7.89 -12.81
C GLY A 134 -6.70 -7.55 -11.39
N ILE A 135 -6.98 -6.30 -10.97
CA ILE A 135 -6.80 -5.85 -9.59
C ILE A 135 -7.81 -6.56 -8.70
N ARG A 136 -7.38 -7.59 -7.97
CA ARG A 136 -8.33 -8.55 -7.38
C ARG A 136 -8.23 -8.67 -5.87
N TRP A 137 -9.39 -8.89 -5.24
CA TRP A 137 -9.53 -9.28 -3.85
C TRP A 137 -10.64 -10.34 -3.68
N TRP A 138 -10.25 -11.62 -3.52
CA TRP A 138 -11.15 -12.78 -3.59
C TRP A 138 -12.38 -12.65 -2.69
N HIS A 139 -12.18 -12.38 -1.40
CA HIS A 139 -13.25 -12.39 -0.40
C HIS A 139 -14.26 -11.24 -0.55
N TRP A 140 -14.01 -10.26 -1.41
CA TRP A 140 -14.91 -9.11 -1.56
C TRP A 140 -15.68 -9.12 -2.89
N LYS A 141 -14.97 -9.19 -4.03
CA LYS A 141 -15.59 -9.09 -5.37
C LYS A 141 -15.25 -10.26 -6.28
N SER A 142 -14.72 -11.35 -5.71
CA SER A 142 -14.26 -12.54 -6.44
C SER A 142 -13.39 -12.17 -7.63
N ASP A 143 -13.88 -12.28 -8.87
CA ASP A 143 -13.11 -12.03 -10.10
C ASP A 143 -13.27 -10.64 -10.71
N GLN A 144 -14.10 -9.77 -10.12
CA GLN A 144 -14.24 -8.41 -10.62
C GLN A 144 -13.00 -7.58 -10.27
N SER A 145 -12.35 -7.04 -11.31
CA SER A 145 -11.22 -6.13 -11.14
C SER A 145 -11.67 -4.84 -10.47
N MET A 146 -11.05 -4.49 -9.35
CA MET A 146 -11.23 -3.22 -8.68
C MET A 146 -10.73 -2.08 -9.55
N LYS A 147 -11.37 -0.92 -9.39
CA LYS A 147 -10.98 0.33 -10.04
C LYS A 147 -9.96 1.13 -9.24
N THR A 148 -9.92 0.89 -7.93
CA THR A 148 -9.09 1.61 -6.98
C THR A 148 -8.50 0.60 -6.01
N ALA A 149 -7.24 0.77 -5.66
CA ALA A 149 -6.58 0.02 -4.61
C ALA A 149 -5.47 0.91 -4.03
N SER A 150 -5.38 0.96 -2.71
CA SER A 150 -4.29 1.64 -2.00
C SER A 150 -3.77 0.70 -0.93
N MET A 151 -2.46 0.56 -0.83
CA MET A 151 -1.79 -0.07 0.31
C MET A 151 -1.06 1.03 1.08
N MET A 152 -1.32 1.07 2.38
CA MET A 152 -0.83 2.13 3.26
C MET A 152 -0.29 1.50 4.54
N ILE A 153 0.77 2.08 5.08
CA ILE A 153 1.38 1.64 6.34
C ILE A 153 1.46 2.81 7.31
N ARG A 154 1.29 2.50 8.59
CA ARG A 154 1.43 3.43 9.71
C ARG A 154 1.92 2.64 10.92
N ARG A 155 2.80 3.22 11.72
CA ARG A 155 3.16 2.66 13.04
C ARG A 155 1.92 2.61 13.94
N ILE A 156 1.80 1.55 14.73
CA ILE A 156 0.74 1.38 15.73
C ILE A 156 1.24 1.93 17.06
#